data_AF-A0A2H4SDJ0-F1
#
_entry.id   AF-A0A2H4SDJ0-F1
#
_cell.length_a   1.000
_cell.length_b   1.000
_cell.length_c   1.000
_cell.angle_alpha   90.00
_cell.angle_beta   90.00
_cell.angle_gamma   90.00
#
_symmetry.space_group_name_H-M   'P 1'
#
loop_
_entity.id
_entity.type
_entity.pdbx_description
1 polymer ?
#
loop_
_entity_poly.entity_id
_entity_poly.type
_entity_poly.pdbx_seq_one_letter_code
_entity_poly.pdbx_strand_id
1 'polypeptide(L)'
;MNSSRHASTSASPALHVHPLRDGALLRRCDAAPIGPPVRRLTLLQRGRLHSSLPLLYINMIAKTAISALLASAAMAMPATPTTPEAGFSVGALDSRQLNGKVTNSAIANFNADNTNDGIGAGKDEYHMYYGNGGTAAGWPDRNRWVSFVDMFNNYKNQMFSSCGGQGQANDSGPEVGAIYDGIQKAAKASGVDHRFILAVIMQESGGCVRVKTTNYGVRNPGLMQDHDGQATCNENGNVQNPCPSGTIYQMISEGTAGTSKGEGLAQTLNRQGHSDVSAFYRAARLYNSGSISKTGNLQDGIATHCYSADIANRLTGWVNAPSQCKCDDNPSSCGITTN
;
A
#
# COMPACT_ATOMS: atom_id res chain seq x y z
N MET A 1 72.46 -6.43 -7.78
CA MET A 1 72.48 -4.96 -7.65
C MET A 1 72.25 -4.36 -9.03
N ASN A 2 71.23 -3.48 -9.12
CA ASN A 2 71.03 -2.39 -10.09
C ASN A 2 71.16 -2.66 -11.61
N SER A 3 70.04 -2.57 -12.34
CA SER A 3 69.59 -1.39 -13.14
C SER A 3 70.14 -1.48 -14.58
N SER A 4 69.40 -1.31 -15.67
CA SER A 4 68.36 -0.31 -15.94
C SER A 4 67.46 -0.72 -17.12
N ARG A 5 66.33 0.01 -17.18
CA ARG A 5 65.15 -0.06 -18.05
C ARG A 5 65.43 0.07 -19.56
N HIS A 6 64.65 -0.68 -20.34
CA HIS A 6 64.33 -0.36 -21.73
C HIS A 6 63.01 0.41 -21.81
N ALA A 7 63.04 1.56 -22.47
CA ALA A 7 61.87 2.29 -22.93
C ALA A 7 61.53 1.83 -24.35
N SER A 8 60.24 1.59 -24.63
CA SER A 8 59.73 1.50 -25.99
C SER A 8 58.34 2.15 -26.03
N THR A 9 58.29 3.29 -26.71
CA THR A 9 57.07 4.02 -27.09
C THR A 9 56.72 3.65 -28.52
N SER A 10 55.51 3.15 -28.75
CA SER A 10 54.88 3.21 -30.08
C SER A 10 53.38 3.41 -29.90
N ALA A 11 52.89 4.49 -30.52
CA ALA A 11 51.50 4.93 -30.51
C ALA A 11 50.77 4.39 -31.74
N SER A 12 49.46 4.15 -31.59
CA SER A 12 48.51 3.90 -32.68
C SER A 12 47.07 4.13 -32.17
N PRO A 13 46.08 4.38 -33.06
CA PRO A 13 45.50 5.73 -33.14
C PRO A 13 44.06 5.84 -32.61
N ALA A 14 43.67 7.10 -32.42
CA ALA A 14 42.35 7.55 -31.95
C ALA A 14 41.22 7.19 -32.92
N LEU A 15 40.17 6.55 -32.39
CA LEU A 15 38.89 6.37 -33.06
C LEU A 15 38.09 7.69 -32.99
N HIS A 16 37.76 8.23 -34.16
CA HIS A 16 36.78 9.28 -34.36
C HIS A 16 35.38 8.76 -34.02
N VAL A 17 34.68 9.43 -33.10
CA VAL A 17 33.24 9.24 -32.85
C VAL A 17 32.53 10.55 -33.15
N HIS A 18 31.65 10.52 -34.16
CA HIS A 18 30.77 11.62 -34.53
C HIS A 18 29.73 11.89 -33.43
N PRO A 19 29.40 13.16 -33.13
CA PRO A 19 28.30 13.48 -32.22
C PRO A 19 26.97 13.47 -32.97
N LEU A 20 26.04 12.61 -32.55
CA LEU A 20 24.63 12.72 -32.91
C LEU A 20 24.01 13.84 -32.08
N ARG A 21 23.65 14.92 -32.77
CA ARG A 21 22.71 15.93 -32.28
C ARG A 21 21.33 15.32 -32.32
N ASP A 22 20.65 15.26 -31.18
CA ASP A 22 19.19 15.32 -31.14
C ASP A 22 18.78 16.21 -29.97
N GLY A 23 18.35 17.42 -30.33
CA GLY A 23 17.65 18.33 -29.44
C GLY A 23 16.17 17.94 -29.42
N ALA A 24 15.73 17.33 -28.32
CA ALA A 24 14.32 17.21 -28.01
C ALA A 24 13.97 18.24 -26.94
N LEU A 25 13.03 19.13 -27.29
CA LEU A 25 12.49 20.19 -26.45
C LEU A 25 12.03 19.66 -25.08
N LEU A 26 12.59 20.24 -24.02
CA LEU A 26 12.01 20.25 -22.67
C LEU A 26 10.64 20.95 -22.71
N ARG A 27 9.55 20.19 -22.83
CA ARG A 27 8.21 20.69 -22.48
C ARG A 27 7.97 20.42 -21.00
N ARG A 28 7.71 21.51 -20.28
CA ARG A 28 7.33 21.56 -18.87
C ARG A 28 6.18 20.60 -18.61
N CYS A 29 6.36 19.68 -17.67
CA CYS A 29 5.26 19.02 -16.98
C CYS A 29 4.91 19.90 -15.78
N ASP A 30 3.98 20.82 -15.97
CA ASP A 30 3.35 21.53 -14.86
C ASP A 30 2.49 20.50 -14.10
N ALA A 31 2.97 20.08 -12.93
CA ALA A 31 2.18 19.30 -11.99
C ALA A 31 1.13 20.23 -11.35
N ALA A 32 -0.12 20.06 -11.74
CA ALA A 32 -1.27 20.68 -11.09
C ALA A 32 -1.93 19.67 -10.14
N PRO A 33 -2.50 20.14 -9.02
CA PRO A 33 -2.69 19.36 -7.80
C PRO A 33 -3.79 18.31 -7.91
N ILE A 34 -3.60 17.27 -7.11
CA ILE A 34 -4.56 16.23 -6.78
C ILE A 34 -5.86 16.91 -6.30
N GLY A 35 -7.02 16.36 -6.70
CA GLY A 35 -8.35 16.96 -6.51
C GLY A 35 -8.72 17.33 -5.06
N PRO A 36 -9.81 18.10 -4.88
CA PRO A 36 -10.03 18.93 -3.70
C PRO A 36 -10.29 18.11 -2.44
N PRO A 37 -10.00 18.67 -1.25
CA PRO A 37 -10.31 18.04 0.02
C PRO A 37 -11.82 17.90 0.19
N VAL A 38 -12.24 16.77 0.76
CA VAL A 38 -13.61 16.52 1.20
C VAL A 38 -14.03 17.67 2.13
N ARG A 39 -14.87 18.58 1.62
CA ARG A 39 -15.48 19.65 2.41
C ARG A 39 -16.34 19.02 3.52
N ARG A 40 -15.87 19.12 4.76
CA ARG A 40 -16.68 18.82 5.94
C ARG A 40 -17.69 19.95 6.14
N LEU A 41 -18.98 19.63 6.00
CA LEU A 41 -20.09 20.52 6.32
C LEU A 41 -20.07 20.80 7.83
N THR A 42 -19.69 22.01 8.24
CA THR A 42 -19.86 22.46 9.63
C THR A 42 -21.33 22.80 9.84
N LEU A 43 -22.10 21.88 10.45
CA LEU A 43 -23.39 22.23 11.03
C LEU A 43 -23.14 22.93 12.37
N LEU A 44 -23.36 24.24 12.40
CA LEU A 44 -23.56 24.99 13.64
C LEU A 44 -24.83 24.48 14.31
N GLN A 45 -24.70 23.84 15.47
CA GLN A 45 -25.84 23.57 16.36
C GLN A 45 -25.70 24.46 17.59
N ARG A 46 -26.36 25.64 17.55
CA ARG A 46 -26.70 26.44 18.73
C ARG A 46 -28.05 25.97 19.23
N GLY A 47 -28.10 25.61 20.51
CA GLY A 47 -29.26 25.00 21.17
C GLY A 47 -30.38 25.96 21.57
N ARG A 48 -31.41 25.34 22.14
CA ARG A 48 -32.50 25.79 23.06
C ARG A 48 -33.65 24.78 22.86
N LEU A 49 -34.45 24.32 23.81
CA LEU A 49 -34.62 24.36 25.28
C LEU A 49 -35.81 23.40 25.54
N HIS A 50 -35.83 22.72 26.69
CA HIS A 50 -37.00 22.15 27.42
C HIS A 50 -38.01 21.24 26.69
N SER A 51 -38.39 20.08 27.21
CA SER A 51 -39.24 19.90 28.42
C SER A 51 -39.50 18.38 28.60
N SER A 52 -39.40 17.83 29.83
CA SER A 52 -40.51 17.29 30.65
C SER A 52 -41.28 16.14 29.98
N LEU A 53 -41.53 14.91 30.48
CA LEU A 53 -41.66 14.29 31.82
C LEU A 53 -41.97 12.76 31.56
N PRO A 54 -42.28 11.89 32.54
CA PRO A 54 -41.72 10.54 32.66
C PRO A 54 -42.68 9.38 32.28
N LEU A 55 -42.12 8.18 32.11
CA LEU A 55 -42.88 6.93 32.00
C LEU A 55 -42.85 6.16 33.34
N LEU A 56 -44.06 5.88 33.81
CA LEU A 56 -44.40 5.09 35.00
C LEU A 56 -44.09 3.59 34.83
N TYR A 57 -43.55 3.02 35.92
CA TYR A 57 -44.08 1.86 36.68
C TYR A 57 -44.62 0.64 35.91
N ILE A 58 -44.06 -0.55 36.17
CA ILE A 58 -44.67 -1.63 36.98
C ILE A 58 -43.75 -2.87 36.99
N ASN A 59 -43.46 -3.33 38.21
CA ASN A 59 -42.94 -4.64 38.58
C ASN A 59 -44.00 -5.72 38.34
N MET A 60 -43.65 -6.86 37.75
CA MET A 60 -44.28 -8.15 38.14
C MET A 60 -43.31 -9.33 38.00
N ILE A 61 -43.18 -10.01 39.12
CA ILE A 61 -42.51 -11.29 39.33
C ILE A 61 -43.47 -12.40 38.90
N ALA A 62 -43.00 -13.39 38.13
CA ALA A 62 -43.51 -14.76 38.22
C ALA A 62 -42.48 -15.77 37.69
N LYS A 63 -41.97 -16.60 38.60
CA LYS A 63 -41.25 -17.85 38.30
C LYS A 63 -42.27 -18.91 37.90
N THR A 64 -42.02 -19.62 36.81
CA THR A 64 -42.42 -21.04 36.64
C THR A 64 -41.46 -21.71 35.66
N ALA A 65 -40.74 -22.71 36.17
CA ALA A 65 -39.97 -23.65 35.36
C ALA A 65 -40.94 -24.73 34.84
N ILE A 66 -40.94 -24.95 33.53
CA ILE A 66 -41.51 -26.15 32.91
C ILE A 66 -40.47 -26.66 31.92
N SER A 67 -39.75 -27.69 32.32
CA SER A 67 -38.95 -28.52 31.42
C SER A 67 -39.90 -29.29 30.50
N ALA A 68 -39.84 -29.03 29.20
CA ALA A 68 -40.44 -29.88 28.18
C ALA A 68 -39.36 -30.21 27.14
N LEU A 69 -38.89 -31.46 27.15
CA LEU A 69 -38.16 -32.05 26.05
C LEU A 69 -39.08 -32.08 24.82
N LEU A 70 -38.71 -31.36 23.77
CA LEU A 70 -39.25 -31.55 22.44
C LEU A 70 -38.12 -32.02 21.52
N ALA A 71 -38.09 -33.32 21.28
CA ALA A 71 -37.36 -33.92 20.18
C ALA A 71 -37.99 -33.42 18.87
N SER A 72 -37.29 -32.53 18.16
CA SER A 72 -37.68 -32.09 16.83
C SER A 72 -37.02 -33.01 15.81
N ALA A 73 -37.84 -33.79 15.10
CA ALA A 73 -37.43 -34.53 13.92
C ALA A 73 -37.05 -33.52 12.82
N ALA A 74 -35.79 -33.53 12.41
CA ALA A 74 -35.32 -32.77 11.26
C ALA A 74 -35.93 -33.36 9.99
N MET A 75 -36.86 -32.65 9.36
CA MET A 75 -37.27 -32.95 7.99
C MET A 75 -36.16 -32.47 7.05
N ALA A 76 -35.57 -33.40 6.31
CA ALA A 76 -34.57 -33.11 5.29
C ALA A 76 -35.23 -32.28 4.16
N MET A 77 -34.79 -31.03 4.01
CA MET A 77 -35.08 -30.22 2.83
C MET A 77 -34.20 -30.72 1.66
N PRO A 78 -34.71 -30.83 0.42
CA PRO A 78 -33.88 -31.17 -0.73
C PRO A 78 -32.86 -30.06 -0.97
N ALA A 79 -31.57 -30.42 -0.94
CA ALA A 79 -30.50 -29.53 -1.32
C ALA A 79 -30.64 -29.13 -2.80
N THR A 80 -30.79 -27.84 -3.05
CA THR A 80 -30.66 -27.26 -4.39
C THR A 80 -29.23 -27.51 -4.87
N PRO A 81 -28.99 -27.95 -6.12
CA PRO A 81 -27.64 -28.19 -6.60
C PRO A 81 -26.90 -26.85 -6.71
N THR A 82 -26.02 -26.59 -5.75
CA THR A 82 -24.99 -25.57 -5.86
C THR A 82 -24.06 -25.99 -6.98
N THR A 83 -24.10 -25.25 -8.10
CA THR A 83 -23.04 -25.27 -9.09
C THR A 83 -21.71 -25.05 -8.38
N PRO A 84 -20.71 -25.94 -8.52
CA PRO A 84 -19.39 -25.71 -7.96
C PRO A 84 -18.82 -24.42 -8.57
N GLU A 85 -18.39 -23.48 -7.73
CA GLU A 85 -17.47 -22.43 -8.16
C GLU A 85 -16.31 -23.13 -8.85
N ALA A 86 -16.09 -22.82 -10.13
CA ALA A 86 -14.92 -23.27 -10.84
C ALA A 86 -13.69 -22.79 -10.06
N GLY A 87 -13.00 -23.72 -9.40
CA GLY A 87 -11.76 -23.44 -8.69
C GLY A 87 -10.77 -22.83 -9.67
N PHE A 88 -10.59 -21.52 -9.59
CA PHE A 88 -9.55 -20.81 -10.33
C PHE A 88 -8.21 -21.42 -9.92
N SER A 89 -7.56 -22.12 -10.85
CA SER A 89 -6.28 -22.77 -10.59
C SER A 89 -5.23 -21.69 -10.35
N VAL A 90 -4.97 -21.43 -9.07
CA VAL A 90 -3.85 -20.64 -8.53
C VAL A 90 -2.48 -21.08 -9.06
N GLY A 91 -2.38 -22.25 -9.71
CA GLY A 91 -1.14 -22.75 -10.32
C GLY A 91 -0.68 -21.98 -11.56
N ALA A 92 -1.57 -21.28 -12.27
CA ALA A 92 -1.17 -20.47 -13.44
C ALA A 92 -0.55 -19.11 -13.07
N LEU A 93 -0.73 -18.65 -11.83
CA LEU A 93 -0.05 -17.46 -11.29
C LEU A 93 1.34 -17.82 -10.69
N ASP A 94 1.54 -19.08 -10.30
CA ASP A 94 2.84 -19.56 -9.77
C ASP A 94 3.92 -19.67 -10.86
N SER A 95 3.52 -19.80 -12.14
CA SER A 95 4.45 -19.80 -13.29
C SER A 95 4.77 -18.39 -13.82
N ARG A 96 4.06 -17.36 -13.33
CA ARG A 96 4.39 -15.94 -13.50
C ARG A 96 4.97 -15.38 -12.21
N GLN A 97 5.86 -16.13 -11.54
CA GLN A 97 6.80 -15.58 -10.57
C GLN A 97 7.63 -14.50 -11.27
N LEU A 98 7.09 -13.30 -11.33
CA LEU A 98 7.83 -12.07 -11.62
C LEU A 98 8.90 -12.04 -10.52
N ASN A 99 10.17 -12.19 -10.91
CA ASN A 99 11.32 -12.54 -10.06
C ASN A 99 11.66 -11.50 -8.95
N GLY A 100 10.72 -10.68 -8.51
CA GLY A 100 10.84 -9.76 -7.40
C GLY A 100 10.94 -10.51 -6.08
N LYS A 101 12.16 -10.86 -5.71
CA LYS A 101 12.52 -11.31 -4.36
C LYS A 101 13.47 -10.31 -3.72
N VAL A 102 13.27 -10.03 -2.44
CA VAL A 102 14.20 -9.23 -1.65
C VAL A 102 15.46 -10.06 -1.44
N THR A 103 16.60 -9.57 -1.94
CA THR A 103 17.87 -10.31 -1.89
C THR A 103 18.69 -9.98 -0.64
N ASN A 104 18.42 -8.83 -0.02
CA ASN A 104 19.11 -8.41 1.20
C ASN A 104 18.43 -9.03 2.43
N SER A 105 19.10 -9.98 3.07
CA SER A 105 18.58 -10.70 4.23
C SER A 105 18.39 -9.85 5.49
N ALA A 106 19.01 -8.66 5.58
CA ALA A 106 18.80 -7.74 6.70
C ALA A 106 17.42 -7.04 6.63
N ILE A 107 16.84 -6.96 5.44
CA ILE A 107 15.55 -6.32 5.20
C ILE A 107 14.44 -7.31 4.86
N ALA A 108 14.76 -8.45 4.24
CA ALA A 108 13.77 -9.48 3.93
C ALA A 108 13.04 -10.01 5.18
N ASN A 109 11.75 -10.28 5.05
CA ASN A 109 10.94 -10.98 6.06
C ASN A 109 10.72 -12.44 5.62
N PHE A 110 11.39 -13.37 6.29
CA PHE A 110 11.29 -14.81 6.03
C PHE A 110 10.23 -15.52 6.88
N ASN A 111 9.53 -14.81 7.76
CA ASN A 111 8.52 -15.38 8.65
C ASN A 111 7.18 -14.65 8.51
N ALA A 112 6.66 -14.57 7.28
CA ALA A 112 5.35 -13.97 7.01
C ALA A 112 4.19 -14.70 7.72
N ASP A 113 4.40 -15.92 8.21
CA ASP A 113 3.42 -16.65 9.04
C ASP A 113 3.25 -16.06 10.45
N ASN A 114 4.25 -15.34 10.97
CA ASN A 114 4.09 -14.60 12.20
C ASN A 114 3.38 -13.28 11.95
N THR A 115 2.08 -13.23 12.27
CA THR A 115 1.27 -12.01 12.13
C THR A 115 1.22 -11.14 13.38
N ASN A 116 1.81 -11.61 14.48
CA ASN A 116 1.95 -10.88 15.74
C ASN A 116 3.37 -10.25 15.85
N ASP A 117 3.95 -9.86 14.72
CA ASP A 117 5.38 -9.53 14.56
C ASP A 117 5.76 -8.06 14.87
N GLY A 118 5.09 -7.43 15.83
CA GLY A 118 5.32 -6.03 16.19
C GLY A 118 4.82 -5.67 17.60
N ILE A 119 4.68 -4.37 17.86
CA ILE A 119 4.40 -3.83 19.22
C ILE A 119 2.91 -3.81 19.60
N GLY A 120 2.06 -4.51 18.87
CA GLY A 120 0.60 -4.41 18.98
C GLY A 120 0.01 -3.41 17.96
N ALA A 121 -1.10 -2.76 18.30
CA ALA A 121 -1.86 -1.88 17.39
C ALA A 121 -1.30 -0.47 17.19
N GLY A 122 -0.30 -0.06 17.97
CA GLY A 122 0.27 1.29 17.88
C GLY A 122 -0.73 2.36 18.32
N LYS A 123 -0.60 3.57 17.75
CA LYS A 123 -1.50 4.70 18.04
C LYS A 123 -1.87 5.40 16.75
N ASP A 124 -3.12 5.86 16.67
CA ASP A 124 -3.59 6.69 15.56
C ASP A 124 -3.08 8.13 15.74
N GLU A 125 -1.82 8.33 15.38
CA GLU A 125 -1.10 9.59 15.48
C GLU A 125 -0.29 9.79 14.20
N TYR A 126 -0.15 11.03 13.75
CA TYR A 126 0.69 11.37 12.60
C TYR A 126 1.88 12.23 13.05
N HIS A 127 3.07 11.81 12.64
CA HIS A 127 4.33 12.53 12.79
C HIS A 127 4.92 12.85 11.43
N MET A 128 5.14 14.12 11.13
CA MET A 128 5.82 14.48 9.89
C MET A 128 7.31 14.14 9.98
N TYR A 129 7.80 13.33 9.04
CA TYR A 129 9.21 12.95 8.94
C TYR A 129 9.87 13.61 7.73
N TYR A 130 11.08 14.13 7.93
CA TYR A 130 11.91 14.74 6.88
C TYR A 130 13.25 14.04 6.77
N GLY A 131 13.92 14.20 5.64
CA GLY A 131 15.27 13.69 5.45
C GLY A 131 15.30 12.31 4.81
N ASN A 132 16.32 11.51 5.15
CA ASN A 132 16.72 10.35 4.35
C ASN A 132 16.08 9.00 4.76
N GLY A 133 15.12 9.00 5.70
CA GLY A 133 14.53 7.78 6.24
C GLY A 133 15.28 7.17 7.43
N GLY A 134 16.43 7.72 7.83
CA GLY A 134 17.24 7.17 8.91
C GLY A 134 16.66 7.48 10.29
N THR A 135 16.87 6.56 11.24
CA THR A 135 16.49 6.76 12.65
C THR A 135 17.18 7.97 13.29
N ALA A 136 18.40 8.30 12.84
CA ALA A 136 19.11 9.52 13.22
C ALA A 136 18.39 10.81 12.79
N ALA A 137 17.54 10.75 11.76
CA ALA A 137 16.66 11.84 11.34
C ALA A 137 15.27 11.78 12.00
N GLY A 138 15.07 10.91 13.00
CA GLY A 138 13.84 10.79 13.78
C GLY A 138 12.82 9.79 13.24
N TRP A 139 13.11 9.11 12.13
CA TRP A 139 12.23 8.09 11.55
C TRP A 139 12.11 6.87 12.48
N PRO A 140 10.96 6.17 12.51
CA PRO A 140 10.78 5.03 13.40
C PRO A 140 11.65 3.85 12.94
N ASP A 141 12.21 3.13 13.91
CA ASP A 141 12.86 1.85 13.65
C ASP A 141 11.82 0.73 13.50
N ARG A 142 12.20 -0.41 12.91
CA ARG A 142 11.32 -1.56 12.69
C ARG A 142 10.73 -2.10 13.98
N ASN A 143 11.47 -1.99 15.10
CA ASN A 143 10.98 -2.39 16.42
C ASN A 143 9.84 -1.52 16.97
N ARG A 144 9.49 -0.41 16.30
CA ARG A 144 8.32 0.42 16.61
C ARG A 144 7.12 0.10 15.73
N TRP A 145 7.28 -0.80 14.76
CA TRP A 145 6.20 -1.13 13.85
C TRP A 145 5.14 -1.95 14.57
N VAL A 146 3.89 -1.72 14.19
CA VAL A 146 2.74 -2.50 14.66
C VAL A 146 2.85 -3.94 14.19
N SER A 147 2.09 -4.84 14.81
CA SER A 147 1.95 -6.21 14.28
C SER A 147 1.11 -6.19 13.00
N PHE A 148 1.33 -7.12 12.07
CA PHE A 148 0.49 -7.19 10.86
C PHE A 148 -0.99 -7.39 11.17
N VAL A 149 -1.33 -8.28 12.11
CA VAL A 149 -2.73 -8.54 12.44
C VAL A 149 -3.42 -7.31 13.01
N ASP A 150 -2.74 -6.54 13.86
CA ASP A 150 -3.31 -5.32 14.42
C ASP A 150 -3.37 -4.22 13.36
N MET A 151 -2.35 -4.08 12.52
CA MET A 151 -2.37 -3.14 11.39
C MET A 151 -3.55 -3.41 10.45
N PHE A 152 -3.77 -4.67 10.09
CA PHE A 152 -4.89 -5.06 9.24
C PHE A 152 -6.24 -4.77 9.91
N ASN A 153 -6.36 -5.11 11.20
CA ASN A 153 -7.57 -4.83 11.98
C ASN A 153 -7.87 -3.32 12.06
N ASN A 154 -6.86 -2.49 12.25
CA ASN A 154 -6.97 -1.04 12.28
C ASN A 154 -7.57 -0.47 10.98
N TYR A 155 -7.24 -1.06 9.82
CA TYR A 155 -7.73 -0.60 8.52
C TYR A 155 -9.04 -1.25 8.05
N LYS A 156 -9.59 -2.26 8.74
CA LYS A 156 -10.80 -2.97 8.30
C LYS A 156 -11.95 -2.05 7.96
N ASN A 157 -12.27 -1.11 8.84
CA ASN A 157 -13.37 -0.17 8.62
C ASN A 157 -13.13 0.73 7.41
N GLN A 158 -11.88 1.11 7.17
CA GLN A 158 -11.52 1.88 5.98
C GLN A 158 -11.67 1.04 4.72
N MET A 159 -11.19 -0.21 4.69
CA MET A 159 -11.37 -1.12 3.54
C MET A 159 -12.86 -1.34 3.24
N PHE A 160 -13.70 -1.59 4.26
CA PHE A 160 -15.16 -1.73 4.10
C PHE A 160 -15.89 -0.46 3.62
N SER A 161 -15.21 0.68 3.51
CA SER A 161 -15.80 1.95 3.05
C SER A 161 -14.99 2.64 1.95
N SER A 162 -13.88 2.03 1.51
CA SER A 162 -12.82 2.63 0.69
C SER A 162 -13.29 3.01 -0.72
N CYS A 163 -14.24 2.25 -1.28
CA CYS A 163 -14.70 2.42 -2.65
C CYS A 163 -15.83 3.46 -2.80
N GLY A 164 -16.54 3.78 -1.72
CA GLY A 164 -17.70 4.68 -1.76
C GLY A 164 -17.37 6.10 -2.25
N GLY A 165 -16.18 6.61 -1.90
CA GLY A 165 -15.70 7.92 -2.40
C GLY A 165 -15.50 7.98 -3.91
N GLN A 166 -15.36 6.83 -4.57
CA GLN A 166 -15.21 6.68 -6.02
C GLN A 166 -16.53 6.29 -6.71
N GLY A 167 -17.65 6.33 -5.98
CA GLY A 167 -18.96 5.93 -6.48
C GLY A 167 -19.08 4.43 -6.78
N GLN A 168 -18.21 3.59 -6.20
CA GLN A 168 -18.20 2.15 -6.39
C GLN A 168 -18.78 1.43 -5.17
N ALA A 169 -19.22 0.18 -5.37
CA ALA A 169 -19.62 -0.68 -4.26
C ALA A 169 -18.42 -0.90 -3.32
N ASN A 170 -18.67 -0.74 -2.02
CA ASN A 170 -17.70 -1.04 -0.97
C ASN A 170 -17.31 -2.51 -0.94
N ASP A 171 -16.12 -2.77 -0.43
CA ASP A 171 -15.59 -4.13 -0.33
C ASP A 171 -16.44 -4.99 0.61
N SER A 172 -16.67 -6.22 0.20
CA SER A 172 -17.36 -7.24 1.00
C SER A 172 -16.40 -7.95 1.96
N GLY A 173 -16.94 -8.67 2.95
CA GLY A 173 -16.16 -9.52 3.87
C GLY A 173 -15.18 -10.47 3.16
N PRO A 174 -15.64 -11.24 2.14
CA PRO A 174 -14.75 -12.09 1.35
C PRO A 174 -13.64 -11.35 0.61
N GLU A 175 -13.89 -10.14 0.11
CA GLU A 175 -12.87 -9.35 -0.61
C GLU A 175 -11.81 -8.79 0.35
N VAL A 176 -12.22 -8.29 1.52
CA VAL A 176 -11.28 -7.91 2.58
C VAL A 176 -10.47 -9.13 3.05
N GLY A 177 -11.10 -10.30 3.18
CA GLY A 177 -10.39 -11.55 3.43
C GLY A 177 -9.36 -11.90 2.35
N ALA A 178 -9.71 -11.73 1.07
CA ALA A 178 -8.81 -11.95 -0.06
C ALA A 178 -7.62 -10.98 -0.09
N ILE A 179 -7.78 -9.74 0.41
CA ILE A 179 -6.67 -8.81 0.61
C ILE A 179 -5.68 -9.36 1.64
N TYR A 180 -6.17 -9.82 2.81
CA TYR A 180 -5.34 -10.42 3.85
C TYR A 180 -4.53 -11.61 3.32
N ASP A 181 -5.22 -12.57 2.69
CA ASP A 181 -4.60 -13.78 2.15
C ASP A 181 -3.62 -13.47 1.02
N GLY A 182 -3.98 -12.50 0.16
CA GLY A 182 -3.12 -12.03 -0.93
C GLY A 182 -1.82 -11.40 -0.44
N ILE A 183 -1.88 -10.55 0.60
CA ILE A 183 -0.71 -9.96 1.25
C ILE A 183 0.20 -11.05 1.82
N GLN A 184 -0.35 -11.98 2.59
CA GLN A 184 0.41 -13.07 3.20
C GLN A 184 1.11 -13.92 2.13
N LYS A 185 0.40 -14.25 1.05
CA LYS A 185 0.96 -15.03 -0.06
C LYS A 185 2.06 -14.25 -0.80
N ALA A 186 1.86 -12.96 -1.08
CA ALA A 186 2.85 -12.12 -1.74
C ALA A 186 4.10 -11.92 -0.86
N ALA A 187 3.94 -11.71 0.44
CA ALA A 187 5.03 -11.61 1.41
C ALA A 187 5.89 -12.88 1.42
N LYS A 188 5.26 -14.06 1.51
CA LYS A 188 5.97 -15.35 1.45
C LYS A 188 6.75 -15.55 0.15
N ALA A 189 6.16 -15.17 -0.98
CA ALA A 189 6.78 -15.37 -2.29
C ALA A 189 7.98 -14.45 -2.54
N SER A 190 7.92 -13.21 -2.03
CA SER A 190 8.87 -12.13 -2.34
C SER A 190 9.87 -11.84 -1.22
N GLY A 191 9.57 -12.19 0.03
CA GLY A 191 10.33 -11.75 1.20
C GLY A 191 10.09 -10.29 1.59
N VAL A 192 9.10 -9.61 0.98
CA VAL A 192 8.69 -8.26 1.39
C VAL A 192 7.90 -8.36 2.70
N ASP A 193 8.15 -7.45 3.64
CA ASP A 193 7.40 -7.40 4.91
C ASP A 193 5.91 -7.11 4.64
N HIS A 194 5.01 -7.97 5.11
CA HIS A 194 3.57 -7.85 4.90
C HIS A 194 2.95 -6.55 5.42
N ARG A 195 3.53 -5.91 6.45
CA ARG A 195 3.07 -4.61 6.95
C ARG A 195 3.38 -3.51 5.95
N PHE A 196 4.52 -3.63 5.26
CA PHE A 196 4.91 -2.71 4.21
C PHE A 196 4.00 -2.85 2.97
N ILE A 197 3.65 -4.09 2.59
CA ILE A 197 2.67 -4.34 1.52
C ILE A 197 1.32 -3.68 1.87
N LEU A 198 0.83 -3.90 3.10
CA LEU A 198 -0.42 -3.28 3.56
C LEU A 198 -0.33 -1.75 3.59
N ALA A 199 0.78 -1.18 4.08
CA ALA A 199 0.99 0.27 4.10
C ALA A 199 0.84 0.87 2.69
N VAL A 200 1.42 0.22 1.68
CA VAL A 200 1.34 0.65 0.29
C VAL A 200 -0.06 0.48 -0.27
N ILE A 201 -0.76 -0.64 -0.04
CA ILE A 201 -2.17 -0.80 -0.44
C ILE A 201 -3.03 0.34 0.11
N MET A 202 -2.86 0.67 1.40
CA MET A 202 -3.62 1.74 2.05
C MET A 202 -3.21 3.13 1.56
N GLN A 203 -1.98 3.31 1.07
CA GLN A 203 -1.53 4.54 0.45
C GLN A 203 -2.10 4.73 -0.96
N GLU A 204 -2.14 3.66 -1.75
CA GLU A 204 -2.48 3.72 -3.17
C GLU A 204 -4.00 3.73 -3.42
N SER A 205 -4.76 2.96 -2.64
CA SER A 205 -6.19 2.75 -2.90
C SER A 205 -7.10 2.88 -1.69
N GLY A 206 -6.53 3.07 -0.50
CA GLY A 206 -7.27 2.93 0.76
C GLY A 206 -7.83 1.52 0.96
N GLY A 207 -7.33 0.54 0.21
CA GLY A 207 -7.79 -0.84 0.19
C GLY A 207 -8.97 -1.13 -0.75
N CYS A 208 -9.43 -0.18 -1.56
CA CYS A 208 -10.54 -0.40 -2.49
C CYS A 208 -10.16 -1.34 -3.63
N VAL A 209 -10.75 -2.55 -3.68
CA VAL A 209 -10.45 -3.53 -4.75
C VAL A 209 -10.94 -3.07 -6.12
N ARG A 210 -11.85 -2.09 -6.16
CA ARG A 210 -12.41 -1.45 -7.37
C ARG A 210 -11.85 -0.05 -7.61
N VAL A 211 -10.69 0.27 -7.03
CA VAL A 211 -10.02 1.55 -7.28
C VAL A 211 -9.86 1.75 -8.78
N LYS A 212 -10.18 2.95 -9.26
CA LYS A 212 -10.08 3.24 -10.68
C LYS A 212 -8.63 3.07 -11.14
N THR A 213 -8.43 2.30 -12.21
CA THR A 213 -7.15 2.26 -12.93
C THR A 213 -6.80 3.66 -13.42
N THR A 214 -5.64 4.18 -13.03
CA THR A 214 -5.18 5.48 -13.49
C THR A 214 -4.33 5.32 -14.76
N ASN A 215 -4.31 6.35 -15.60
CA ASN A 215 -3.45 6.38 -16.78
C ASN A 215 -3.05 7.82 -17.13
N TYR A 216 -1.80 8.16 -16.83
CA TYR A 216 -1.21 9.48 -17.12
C TYR A 216 0.02 9.34 -18.03
N GLY A 217 -0.05 8.42 -19.00
CA GLY A 217 1.07 8.02 -19.85
C GLY A 217 1.64 6.65 -19.49
N VAL A 218 1.35 6.17 -18.28
CA VAL A 218 1.53 4.79 -17.81
C VAL A 218 0.25 4.35 -17.14
N ARG A 219 -0.20 3.12 -17.43
CA ARG A 219 -1.38 2.52 -16.81
C ARG A 219 -1.01 1.96 -15.44
N ASN A 220 -1.72 2.37 -14.40
CA ASN A 220 -1.48 1.94 -13.03
C ASN A 220 -2.77 1.33 -12.45
N PRO A 221 -2.94 -0.01 -12.51
CA PRO A 221 -4.16 -0.67 -12.09
C PRO A 221 -4.16 -1.13 -10.63
N GLY A 222 -5.36 -1.50 -10.16
CA GLY A 222 -5.51 -2.34 -8.97
C GLY A 222 -5.14 -1.70 -7.63
N LEU A 223 -5.18 -2.53 -6.58
CA LEU A 223 -5.02 -2.14 -5.17
C LEU A 223 -3.73 -1.38 -4.86
N MET A 224 -2.66 -1.66 -5.60
CA MET A 224 -1.33 -1.09 -5.39
C MET A 224 -0.94 -0.09 -6.49
N GLN A 225 -1.86 0.26 -7.41
CA GLN A 225 -1.61 1.16 -8.54
C GLN A 225 -0.26 0.85 -9.23
N ASP A 226 -0.01 -0.42 -9.50
CA ASP A 226 1.32 -0.90 -9.88
C ASP A 226 1.67 -0.54 -11.34
N HIS A 227 2.95 -0.50 -11.69
CA HIS A 227 3.37 0.02 -12.98
C HIS A 227 3.06 -0.95 -14.13
N ASP A 228 2.06 -0.62 -14.94
CA ASP A 228 1.60 -1.38 -16.12
C ASP A 228 1.26 -2.85 -15.79
N GLY A 229 0.63 -3.05 -14.63
CA GLY A 229 0.07 -4.33 -14.18
C GLY A 229 -0.98 -4.89 -15.13
N GLN A 230 -1.48 -6.10 -14.88
CA GLN A 230 -2.57 -6.66 -15.68
C GLN A 230 -3.88 -6.70 -14.89
N ALA A 231 -3.81 -6.90 -13.58
CA ALA A 231 -5.00 -7.12 -12.76
C ALA A 231 -5.69 -5.83 -12.34
N THR A 232 -7.00 -5.74 -12.61
CA THR A 232 -7.88 -4.68 -12.09
C THR A 232 -9.31 -5.17 -12.05
N CYS A 233 -10.09 -4.64 -11.10
CA CYS A 233 -11.55 -4.79 -11.08
C CYS A 233 -12.27 -3.50 -11.48
N ASN A 234 -11.54 -2.49 -11.97
CA ASN A 234 -12.10 -1.26 -12.51
C ASN A 234 -11.20 -0.72 -13.63
N GLU A 235 -11.46 -1.18 -14.85
CA GLU A 235 -10.77 -0.72 -16.06
C GLU A 235 -11.66 0.27 -16.81
N ASN A 236 -11.28 1.54 -16.82
CA ASN A 236 -12.01 2.60 -17.54
C ASN A 236 -13.53 2.62 -17.23
N GLY A 237 -13.92 2.34 -15.98
CA GLY A 237 -15.31 2.29 -15.54
C GLY A 237 -16.02 0.94 -15.78
N ASN A 238 -15.35 -0.04 -16.39
CA ASN A 238 -15.82 -1.42 -16.42
C ASN A 238 -15.48 -2.08 -15.09
N VAL A 239 -16.47 -2.11 -14.21
CA VAL A 239 -16.31 -2.51 -12.81
C VAL A 239 -16.75 -3.96 -12.61
N GLN A 240 -15.90 -4.75 -11.97
CA GLN A 240 -16.21 -6.11 -11.52
C GLN A 240 -16.73 -6.06 -10.07
N ASN A 241 -17.89 -6.67 -9.83
CA ASN A 241 -18.50 -6.74 -8.51
C ASN A 241 -19.28 -8.08 -8.36
N PRO A 242 -18.86 -8.99 -7.47
CA PRO A 242 -17.65 -8.93 -6.64
C PRO A 242 -16.37 -8.96 -7.48
N CYS A 243 -15.28 -8.42 -6.93
CA CYS A 243 -13.93 -8.56 -7.46
C CYS A 243 -13.40 -9.95 -7.10
N PRO A 244 -13.00 -10.77 -8.09
CA PRO A 244 -12.55 -12.14 -7.82
C PRO A 244 -11.29 -12.18 -6.95
N SER A 245 -11.22 -13.13 -6.01
CA SER A 245 -10.06 -13.30 -5.12
C SER A 245 -8.74 -13.53 -5.87
N GLY A 246 -8.79 -14.26 -7.00
CA GLY A 246 -7.65 -14.43 -7.90
C GLY A 246 -7.15 -13.11 -8.49
N THR A 247 -8.06 -12.21 -8.86
CA THR A 247 -7.73 -10.86 -9.35
C THR A 247 -7.13 -10.01 -8.23
N ILE A 248 -7.72 -10.04 -7.02
CA ILE A 248 -7.20 -9.33 -5.83
C ILE A 248 -5.75 -9.78 -5.52
N TYR A 249 -5.51 -11.09 -5.49
CA TYR A 249 -4.16 -11.62 -5.29
C TYR A 249 -3.21 -11.16 -6.40
N GLN A 250 -3.63 -11.17 -7.67
CA GLN A 250 -2.78 -10.73 -8.76
C GLN A 250 -2.42 -9.24 -8.64
N MET A 251 -3.36 -8.35 -8.27
CA MET A 251 -3.05 -6.93 -8.01
C MET A 251 -1.95 -6.77 -6.94
N ILE A 252 -2.06 -7.52 -5.85
CA ILE A 252 -1.10 -7.46 -4.74
C ILE A 252 0.25 -8.07 -5.16
N SER A 253 0.22 -9.18 -5.90
CA SER A 253 1.42 -9.86 -6.38
C SER A 253 2.19 -9.00 -7.39
N GLU A 254 1.51 -8.33 -8.30
CA GLU A 254 2.12 -7.44 -9.30
C GLU A 254 2.74 -6.20 -8.64
N GLY A 255 2.03 -5.54 -7.71
CA GLY A 255 2.62 -4.43 -6.93
C GLY A 255 3.77 -4.83 -6.02
N THR A 256 3.76 -6.06 -5.49
CA THR A 256 4.82 -6.55 -4.59
C THR A 256 6.05 -7.05 -5.35
N ALA A 257 5.85 -7.89 -6.36
CA ALA A 257 6.90 -8.58 -7.09
C ALA A 257 7.26 -7.93 -8.43
N GLY A 258 6.59 -6.84 -8.80
CA GLY A 258 6.76 -6.11 -10.04
C GLY A 258 6.04 -6.74 -11.22
N THR A 259 6.07 -6.05 -12.35
CA THR A 259 5.46 -6.45 -13.61
C THR A 259 6.53 -6.72 -14.66
N SER A 260 6.14 -7.07 -15.88
CA SER A 260 7.09 -7.13 -17.01
C SER A 260 7.60 -5.76 -17.46
N LYS A 261 7.04 -4.68 -16.92
CA LYS A 261 7.22 -3.29 -17.39
C LYS A 261 7.68 -2.34 -16.31
N GLY A 262 7.48 -2.68 -15.05
CA GLY A 262 7.92 -1.86 -13.94
C GLY A 262 8.20 -2.67 -12.69
N GLU A 263 8.83 -1.98 -11.75
CA GLU A 263 9.27 -2.57 -10.48
C GLU A 263 8.12 -2.64 -9.47
N GLY A 264 8.15 -3.69 -8.65
CA GLY A 264 7.37 -3.78 -7.44
C GLY A 264 8.23 -3.48 -6.22
N LEU A 265 7.62 -3.63 -5.04
CA LEU A 265 8.29 -3.38 -3.75
C LEU A 265 9.59 -4.17 -3.56
N ALA A 266 9.65 -5.41 -4.04
CA ALA A 266 10.85 -6.24 -3.89
C ALA A 266 12.05 -5.62 -4.64
N GLN A 267 11.85 -5.14 -5.86
CA GLN A 267 12.90 -4.51 -6.65
C GLN A 267 13.31 -3.15 -6.08
N THR A 268 12.36 -2.34 -5.61
CA THR A 268 12.68 -1.05 -5.00
C THR A 268 13.47 -1.22 -3.70
N LEU A 269 13.14 -2.24 -2.88
CA LEU A 269 13.92 -2.61 -1.69
C LEU A 269 15.35 -3.05 -2.02
N ASN A 270 15.55 -3.75 -3.14
CA ASN A 270 16.88 -4.19 -3.57
C ASN A 270 17.75 -3.03 -4.06
N ARG A 271 17.18 -2.04 -4.77
CA ARG A 271 17.96 -0.97 -5.41
C ARG A 271 18.21 0.27 -4.54
N GLN A 272 17.43 0.50 -3.49
CA GLN A 272 17.51 1.75 -2.71
C GLN A 272 18.86 2.01 -1.98
N GLY A 273 19.69 0.97 -1.80
CA GLY A 273 21.10 1.08 -1.38
C GLY A 273 21.43 0.94 0.11
N HIS A 274 20.44 0.71 0.99
CA HIS A 274 20.62 0.57 2.44
C HIS A 274 20.21 -0.81 2.96
N SER A 275 20.69 -1.16 4.17
CA SER A 275 20.35 -2.44 4.83
C SER A 275 19.64 -2.27 6.19
N ASP A 276 19.50 -1.03 6.65
CA ASP A 276 18.74 -0.70 7.87
C ASP A 276 17.26 -0.39 7.54
N VAL A 277 16.48 0.01 8.54
CA VAL A 277 15.04 0.35 8.38
C VAL A 277 14.77 1.40 7.31
N SER A 278 15.72 2.32 7.04
CA SER A 278 15.55 3.35 6.02
C SER A 278 15.35 2.76 4.62
N ALA A 279 15.77 1.51 4.39
CA ALA A 279 15.51 0.79 3.16
C ALA A 279 14.03 0.78 2.78
N PHE A 280 13.11 0.63 3.73
CA PHE A 280 11.68 0.61 3.44
C PHE A 280 11.14 1.98 3.05
N TYR A 281 11.58 3.04 3.73
CA TYR A 281 11.15 4.40 3.44
C TYR A 281 11.71 4.90 2.10
N ARG A 282 12.94 4.50 1.79
CA ARG A 282 13.58 4.76 0.49
C ARG A 282 12.92 3.95 -0.63
N ALA A 283 12.59 2.68 -0.38
CA ALA A 283 11.84 1.85 -1.32
C ALA A 283 10.44 2.42 -1.59
N ALA A 284 9.76 2.94 -0.58
CA ALA A 284 8.49 3.65 -0.75
C ALA A 284 8.63 4.86 -1.68
N ARG A 285 9.72 5.64 -1.52
CA ARG A 285 10.00 6.78 -2.40
C ARG A 285 10.23 6.35 -3.85
N LEU A 286 10.98 5.27 -4.05
CA LEU A 286 11.20 4.68 -5.37
C LEU A 286 9.90 4.14 -5.98
N TYR A 287 9.03 3.50 -5.19
CA TYR A 287 7.74 3.01 -5.66
C TYR A 287 6.85 4.16 -6.15
N ASN A 288 6.80 5.25 -5.39
CA ASN A 288 5.99 6.43 -5.72
C ASN A 288 6.51 7.22 -6.93
N SER A 289 7.83 7.42 -7.04
CA SER A 289 8.40 8.43 -7.95
C SER A 289 9.43 7.88 -8.94
N GLY A 290 9.75 6.58 -8.85
CA GLY A 290 10.78 5.92 -9.66
C GLY A 290 12.22 6.34 -9.34
N SER A 291 12.44 7.31 -8.43
CA SER A 291 13.75 7.87 -8.14
C SER A 291 13.88 8.39 -6.70
N ILE A 292 15.11 8.60 -6.25
CA ILE A 292 15.39 9.36 -5.03
C ILE A 292 16.16 10.61 -5.46
N SER A 293 15.81 11.77 -4.88
CA SER A 293 16.50 13.03 -5.16
C SER A 293 18.01 12.92 -4.89
N LYS A 294 18.82 13.69 -5.62
CA LYS A 294 20.27 13.82 -5.38
C LYS A 294 20.61 14.31 -3.97
N THR A 295 19.67 14.99 -3.29
CA THR A 295 19.81 15.40 -1.88
C THR A 295 19.75 14.21 -0.92
N GLY A 296 19.19 13.07 -1.35
CA GLY A 296 18.94 11.90 -0.52
C GLY A 296 17.72 12.03 0.39
N ASN A 297 17.07 13.20 0.43
CA ASN A 297 15.86 13.44 1.19
C ASN A 297 14.65 12.82 0.51
N LEU A 298 13.76 12.22 1.29
CA LEU A 298 12.60 11.48 0.78
C LEU A 298 11.41 12.37 0.44
N GLN A 299 11.37 13.60 0.95
CA GLN A 299 10.40 14.59 0.52
C GLN A 299 10.77 15.27 -0.80
N ASP A 300 12.06 15.26 -1.18
CA ASP A 300 12.58 15.96 -2.35
C ASP A 300 12.36 15.19 -3.66
N GLY A 301 12.25 15.90 -4.78
CA GLY A 301 12.04 15.33 -6.12
C GLY A 301 10.63 15.59 -6.67
N ILE A 302 10.11 14.67 -7.47
CA ILE A 302 8.77 14.74 -8.09
C ILE A 302 7.75 13.88 -7.34
N ALA A 303 6.49 13.84 -7.81
CA ALA A 303 5.40 13.04 -7.23
C ALA A 303 5.08 13.42 -5.77
N THR A 304 4.31 12.58 -5.07
CA THR A 304 3.83 12.82 -3.69
C THR A 304 5.01 12.94 -2.72
N HIS A 305 5.21 14.13 -2.19
CA HIS A 305 6.33 14.47 -1.31
C HIS A 305 6.23 13.77 0.05
N CYS A 306 5.02 13.57 0.57
CA CYS A 306 4.85 12.96 1.88
C CYS A 306 4.79 11.44 1.86
N TYR A 307 4.88 10.80 0.69
CA TYR A 307 4.66 9.36 0.53
C TYR A 307 5.44 8.50 1.52
N SER A 308 6.75 8.73 1.66
CA SER A 308 7.57 7.93 2.60
C SER A 308 7.20 8.20 4.06
N ALA A 309 6.90 9.45 4.44
CA ALA A 309 6.50 9.81 5.80
C ALA A 309 5.14 9.19 6.15
N ASP A 310 4.19 9.25 5.22
CA ASP A 310 2.90 8.60 5.28
C ASP A 310 3.04 7.09 5.50
N ILE A 311 3.92 6.41 4.76
CA ILE A 311 4.20 4.98 4.94
C ILE A 311 4.80 4.70 6.33
N ALA A 312 5.74 5.53 6.80
CA ALA A 312 6.30 5.38 8.14
C ALA A 312 5.23 5.48 9.25
N ASN A 313 4.29 6.41 9.11
CA ASN A 313 3.19 6.58 10.05
C ASN A 313 2.22 5.39 10.04
N ARG A 314 1.87 4.87 8.85
CA ARG A 314 1.02 3.67 8.74
C ARG A 314 1.65 2.47 9.42
N LEU A 315 2.95 2.28 9.25
CA LEU A 315 3.72 1.22 9.91
C LEU A 315 3.75 1.36 11.44
N THR A 316 3.44 2.53 12.00
CA THR A 316 3.36 2.77 13.45
C THR A 316 1.93 2.90 13.98
N GLY A 317 0.91 2.65 13.15
CA GLY A 317 -0.50 2.59 13.57
C GLY A 317 -1.38 3.78 13.17
N TRP A 318 -0.90 4.68 12.32
CA TRP A 318 -1.72 5.80 11.82
C TRP A 318 -2.85 5.35 10.89
N VAL A 319 -4.07 5.79 11.15
CA VAL A 319 -5.26 5.46 10.34
C VAL A 319 -6.07 6.69 9.95
N ASN A 320 -6.54 7.47 10.93
CA ASN A 320 -7.51 8.55 10.72
C ASN A 320 -7.04 9.90 11.27
N ALA A 321 -5.99 9.95 12.10
CA ALA A 321 -5.48 11.22 12.59
C ALA A 321 -5.19 12.15 11.41
N PRO A 322 -5.49 13.46 11.50
CA PRO A 322 -5.20 14.37 10.40
C PRO A 322 -3.72 14.33 10.04
N SER A 323 -3.40 14.14 8.76
CA SER A 323 -2.03 14.26 8.29
C SER A 323 -1.50 15.66 8.61
N GLN A 324 -0.27 15.72 9.12
CA GLN A 324 0.46 16.97 9.32
C GLN A 324 1.38 17.29 8.14
N CYS A 325 1.36 16.46 7.09
CA CYS A 325 2.02 16.76 5.83
C CYS A 325 1.48 18.07 5.24
N LYS A 326 2.39 18.97 4.88
CA LYS A 326 2.07 20.18 4.10
C LYS A 326 2.79 20.23 2.76
N CYS A 327 3.69 19.28 2.50
CA CYS A 327 4.55 19.31 1.33
C CYS A 327 3.80 19.01 0.04
N ASP A 328 2.72 18.24 0.07
CA ASP A 328 1.94 17.91 -1.12
C ASP A 328 1.09 19.10 -1.59
N ASP A 329 0.44 19.80 -0.65
CA ASP A 329 -0.38 20.98 -0.97
C ASP A 329 0.45 22.25 -1.18
N ASN A 330 1.59 22.34 -0.48
CA ASN A 330 2.50 23.47 -0.56
C ASN A 330 3.96 23.00 -0.49
N PRO A 331 4.53 22.54 -1.63
CA PRO A 331 5.93 22.07 -1.68
C PRO A 331 6.93 23.11 -1.16
N SER A 332 6.66 24.40 -1.33
CA SER A 332 7.55 25.46 -0.82
C SER A 332 7.66 25.48 0.72
N SER A 333 6.65 24.96 1.43
CA SER A 333 6.64 24.89 2.90
C SER A 333 7.67 23.91 3.47
N CYS A 334 8.18 23.00 2.63
CA CYS A 334 9.10 21.94 3.03
C CYS A 334 10.50 22.11 2.45
N GLY A 335 10.77 23.21 1.73
CA GLY A 335 12.06 23.42 1.06
C GLY A 335 12.38 22.37 0.01
N ILE A 336 11.35 21.85 -0.68
CA ILE A 336 11.51 20.79 -1.68
C ILE A 336 12.53 21.18 -2.74
N THR A 337 13.51 20.30 -2.95
CA THR A 337 14.47 20.40 -4.05
C THR A 337 14.09 19.42 -5.17
N THR A 338 13.91 19.91 -6.39
CA THR A 338 13.79 19.06 -7.58
C THR A 338 15.16 18.75 -8.17
N ASN A 339 15.28 17.60 -8.84
CA ASN A 339 16.55 17.13 -9.42
C ASN A 339 17.05 18.04 -10.55
#